data_AF-G7SH51-F1
#
_entry.id   AF-G7SH51-F1
#
_cell.length_a   1.000
_cell.length_b   1.000
_cell.length_c   1.000
_cell.angle_alpha   90.00
_cell.angle_beta   90.00
_cell.angle_gamma   90.00
#
_symmetry.space_group_name_H-M   'P 1'
#
loop_
_entity.id
_entity.type
_entity.pdbx_description
1 polymer ?
#
loop_
_entity_poly.entity_id
_entity_poly.type
_entity_poly.pdbx_seq_one_letter_code
_entity_poly.pdbx_strand_id
1 'polypeptide(L)'
;MSKRKIISSLFLSATVLGGLLFTQTPTVKAIELEDAQTMSTSSAQAPIFSPGELIQETNHTAQFRNSVSIAATNGTSEKEVIWKVKFDSTYWNFNYDKGGYYFVVPAGMKLKRITLVNGQTREELLDRFPKNVNDNNGSNSSYRLFKRGENTYDDRDFDSQWGWSVGRASNDKINQWKNENAFSDIYYIDSPRHAGPVTYELEAEVTDQTKTSFPLVAVMKNYYAKTWYLGEPASLAGREVTIEPPQTN
;
A
#
# COMPACT_ATOMS: atom_id res chain seq x y z
N MET A 1 57.09 16.21 10.47
CA MET A 1 57.29 14.79 10.84
C MET A 1 55.93 14.13 10.94
N SER A 2 55.68 13.18 10.05
CA SER A 2 54.43 12.42 9.88
C SER A 2 54.50 11.12 10.66
N LYS A 3 53.42 10.72 11.33
CA LYS A 3 53.21 9.33 11.78
C LYS A 3 51.75 8.93 11.56
N ARG A 4 51.49 8.36 10.38
CA ARG A 4 50.29 7.56 10.09
C ARG A 4 50.45 6.19 10.75
N LYS A 5 49.44 5.72 11.48
CA LYS A 5 49.34 4.33 11.93
C LYS A 5 48.58 3.53 10.85
N ILE A 6 49.27 2.57 10.25
CA ILE A 6 48.69 1.54 9.38
C ILE A 6 48.60 0.28 10.25
N ILE A 7 47.41 -0.29 10.39
CA ILE A 7 47.26 -1.64 10.95
C ILE A 7 46.81 -2.53 9.80
N SER A 8 47.75 -3.35 9.33
CA SER A 8 47.50 -4.48 8.44
C SER A 8 46.90 -5.62 9.25
N SER A 9 45.73 -6.12 8.86
CA SER A 9 45.28 -7.46 9.22
C SER A 9 45.44 -8.38 8.01
N LEU A 10 46.26 -9.40 8.22
CA LEU A 10 46.69 -10.41 7.26
C LEU A 10 45.60 -11.49 7.14
N PHE A 11 45.25 -11.88 5.92
CA PHE A 11 44.43 -13.06 5.63
C PHE A 11 45.24 -14.34 5.92
N LEU A 12 44.63 -15.33 6.57
CA LEU A 12 45.11 -16.72 6.57
C LEU A 12 43.98 -17.64 6.09
N SER A 13 44.08 -18.05 4.82
CA SER A 13 43.34 -19.18 4.24
C SER A 13 44.07 -20.47 4.56
N ALA A 14 43.40 -21.45 5.17
CA ALA A 14 43.92 -22.81 5.31
C ALA A 14 43.08 -23.76 4.46
N THR A 15 43.65 -24.21 3.35
CA THR A 15 43.19 -25.36 2.57
C THR A 15 43.84 -26.61 3.16
N VAL A 16 43.06 -27.60 3.57
CA VAL A 16 43.56 -28.95 3.85
C VAL A 16 42.80 -29.94 2.97
N LEU A 17 43.55 -30.58 2.08
CA LEU A 17 43.13 -31.59 1.12
C LEU A 17 43.74 -32.92 1.57
N GLY A 18 42.95 -34.00 1.58
CA GLY A 18 43.46 -35.38 1.55
C GLY A 18 43.13 -36.22 2.78
N GLY A 19 42.10 -37.06 2.66
CA GLY A 19 41.78 -38.10 3.64
C GLY A 19 40.60 -38.96 3.17
N LEU A 20 40.87 -39.85 2.22
CA LEU A 20 39.91 -40.84 1.72
C LEU A 20 39.70 -41.92 2.82
N LEU A 21 38.49 -42.02 3.36
CA LEU A 21 38.09 -43.12 4.25
C LEU A 21 36.87 -43.81 3.67
N PHE A 22 37.05 -45.05 3.24
CA PHE A 22 35.97 -45.98 2.90
C PHE A 22 35.40 -46.56 4.19
N THR A 23 34.12 -46.33 4.46
CA THR A 23 33.37 -47.09 5.47
C THR A 23 32.22 -47.83 4.78
N GLN A 24 32.08 -49.09 5.13
CA GLN A 24 31.23 -50.08 4.49
C GLN A 24 29.74 -49.82 4.77
N THR A 25 28.90 -50.02 3.75
CA THR A 25 27.43 -49.98 3.85
C THR A 25 26.90 -51.25 4.55
N PRO A 26 26.03 -51.15 5.56
CA PRO A 26 25.23 -52.28 5.98
C PRO A 26 24.05 -52.50 5.03
N THR A 27 23.99 -53.68 4.43
CA THR A 27 22.84 -54.21 3.68
C THR A 27 21.69 -54.46 4.65
N VAL A 28 20.55 -53.78 4.47
CA VAL A 28 19.29 -54.11 5.16
C VAL A 28 18.31 -54.66 4.13
N LYS A 29 17.73 -55.82 4.46
CA LYS A 29 16.80 -56.59 3.64
C LYS A 29 15.51 -55.81 3.34
N ALA A 30 15.00 -55.97 2.12
CA ALA A 30 13.68 -55.51 1.72
C ALA A 30 12.58 -56.20 2.55
N ILE A 31 11.60 -55.42 2.98
CA ILE A 31 10.28 -55.89 3.40
C ILE A 31 9.31 -55.19 2.46
N GLU A 32 8.77 -55.94 1.50
CA GLU A 32 7.54 -55.56 0.80
C GLU A 32 6.37 -56.00 1.68
N LEU A 33 5.49 -55.04 2.01
CA LEU A 33 4.08 -55.29 2.28
C LEU A 33 3.32 -53.98 2.06
N GLU A 34 2.37 -54.07 1.13
CA GLU A 34 1.44 -53.04 0.66
C GLU A 34 0.47 -52.56 1.76
N ASP A 35 -0.27 -51.50 1.40
CA ASP A 35 -1.46 -50.93 2.05
C ASP A 35 -1.27 -50.05 3.29
N ALA A 36 -1.18 -48.74 3.04
CA ALA A 36 -2.24 -47.81 3.45
C ALA A 36 -2.10 -46.47 2.71
N GLN A 37 -3.10 -46.16 1.88
CA GLN A 37 -3.37 -44.82 1.36
C GLN A 37 -3.27 -43.78 2.50
N THR A 38 -2.31 -42.88 2.39
CA THR A 38 -2.45 -41.52 2.92
C THR A 38 -2.27 -40.58 1.75
N MET A 39 -3.36 -40.41 1.01
CA MET A 39 -3.58 -39.25 0.13
C MET A 39 -3.38 -37.99 0.98
N SER A 40 -2.15 -37.46 0.97
CA SER A 40 -1.89 -36.09 1.41
C SER A 40 -2.23 -35.17 0.24
N THR A 41 -3.51 -35.13 -0.17
CA THR A 41 -4.02 -34.05 -1.02
C THR A 41 -4.33 -32.86 -0.12
N SER A 42 -3.28 -32.20 0.36
CA SER A 42 -3.38 -30.88 0.96
C SER A 42 -2.43 -29.95 0.22
N SER A 43 -2.68 -29.79 -1.08
CA SER A 43 -2.21 -28.64 -1.84
C SER A 43 -3.37 -27.63 -1.90
N ALA A 44 -3.74 -27.05 -0.76
CA ALA A 44 -4.47 -25.79 -0.81
C ALA A 44 -3.50 -24.77 -1.43
N GLN A 45 -3.66 -24.50 -2.73
CA GLN A 45 -2.91 -23.47 -3.43
C GLN A 45 -3.19 -22.13 -2.72
N ALA A 46 -2.23 -21.22 -2.58
CA ALA A 46 -2.54 -19.88 -2.06
C ALA A 46 -3.46 -19.14 -3.05
N PRO A 47 -4.30 -18.18 -2.60
CA PRO A 47 -5.07 -17.30 -3.47
C PRO A 47 -4.18 -16.63 -4.51
N ILE A 48 -4.68 -16.49 -5.73
CA ILE A 48 -3.95 -15.80 -6.79
C ILE A 48 -4.12 -14.30 -6.56
N PHE A 49 -3.00 -13.64 -6.23
CA PHE A 49 -2.93 -12.19 -6.08
C PHE A 49 -2.37 -11.58 -7.36
N SER A 50 -3.14 -10.71 -8.01
CA SER A 50 -2.76 -10.06 -9.27
C SER A 50 -2.98 -8.55 -9.19
N PRO A 51 -1.91 -7.73 -9.11
CA PRO A 51 -2.05 -6.28 -9.17
C PRO A 51 -2.10 -5.81 -10.63
N GLY A 52 -3.21 -5.18 -11.02
CA GLY A 52 -3.45 -4.65 -12.36
C GLY A 52 -2.55 -3.46 -12.74
N GLU A 53 -2.89 -2.80 -13.84
CA GLU A 53 -2.15 -1.64 -14.36
C GLU A 53 -2.16 -0.47 -13.37
N LEU A 54 -1.03 0.23 -13.27
CA LEU A 54 -0.91 1.46 -12.50
C LEU A 54 -1.46 2.63 -13.32
N ILE A 55 -2.51 3.26 -12.81
CA ILE A 55 -3.09 4.49 -13.37
C ILE A 55 -2.47 5.68 -12.64
N GLN A 56 -1.99 6.68 -13.38
CA GLN A 56 -1.47 7.93 -12.82
C GLN A 56 -2.01 9.12 -13.61
N GLU A 57 -2.64 10.06 -12.92
CA GLU A 57 -3.25 11.23 -13.53
C GLU A 57 -3.03 12.50 -12.71
N THR A 58 -3.12 13.64 -13.38
CA THR A 58 -3.02 14.96 -12.76
C THR A 58 -3.88 15.97 -13.51
N ASN A 59 -4.45 16.93 -12.78
CA ASN A 59 -5.05 18.12 -13.38
C ASN A 59 -4.08 19.30 -13.49
N HIS A 60 -2.79 19.05 -13.23
CA HIS A 60 -1.72 20.01 -13.35
C HIS A 60 -0.86 19.70 -14.60
N THR A 61 0.33 20.30 -14.69
CA THR A 61 1.28 20.01 -15.78
C THR A 61 1.79 18.56 -15.71
N ALA A 62 2.21 18.01 -16.85
CA ALA A 62 2.66 16.62 -16.98
C ALA A 62 3.77 16.21 -15.99
N GLN A 63 4.60 17.16 -15.53
CA GLN A 63 5.61 16.95 -14.50
C GLN A 63 5.04 16.36 -13.21
N PHE A 64 3.78 16.64 -12.88
CA PHE A 64 3.14 16.24 -11.63
C PHE A 64 2.42 14.90 -11.73
N ARG A 65 2.22 14.37 -12.94
CA ARG A 65 1.47 13.13 -13.19
C ARG A 65 1.96 11.94 -12.36
N ASN A 66 3.28 11.82 -12.21
CA ASN A 66 3.89 10.68 -11.53
C ASN A 66 4.16 10.92 -10.04
N SER A 67 3.56 11.97 -9.45
CA SER A 67 3.80 12.34 -8.03
C SER A 67 3.19 11.35 -7.04
N VAL A 68 2.22 10.55 -7.47
CA VAL A 68 1.61 9.50 -6.64
C VAL A 68 1.81 8.16 -7.33
N SER A 69 2.19 7.11 -6.60
CA SER A 69 2.26 5.75 -7.17
C SER A 69 1.85 4.70 -6.14
N ILE A 70 1.29 3.59 -6.62
CA ILE A 70 0.82 2.46 -5.79
C ILE A 70 1.51 1.16 -6.22
N ALA A 71 2.08 0.46 -5.24
CA ALA A 71 2.53 -0.92 -5.38
C ALA A 71 1.81 -1.79 -4.36
N ALA A 72 1.21 -2.90 -4.78
CA ALA A 72 0.42 -3.77 -3.92
C ALA A 72 1.00 -5.20 -3.93
N THR A 73 0.90 -5.86 -2.79
CA THR A 73 1.30 -7.26 -2.58
C THR A 73 0.25 -7.94 -1.70
N ASN A 74 0.24 -9.27 -1.73
CA ASN A 74 -0.46 -10.04 -0.72
C ASN A 74 0.15 -9.77 0.68
N GLY A 75 -0.69 -9.91 1.71
CA GLY A 75 -0.26 -9.85 3.10
C GLY A 75 0.23 -11.19 3.62
N THR A 76 0.27 -11.32 4.95
CA THR A 76 0.73 -12.55 5.62
C THR A 76 -0.33 -13.63 5.66
N SER A 77 -1.60 -13.25 5.53
CA SER A 77 -2.72 -14.17 5.33
C SER A 77 -3.37 -14.01 3.96
N GLU A 78 -4.09 -15.04 3.55
CA GLU A 78 -4.87 -15.12 2.30
C GLU A 78 -5.91 -14.02 2.13
N LYS A 79 -6.29 -13.37 3.23
CA LYS A 79 -7.31 -12.30 3.27
C LYS A 79 -6.71 -10.92 3.46
N GLU A 80 -5.40 -10.79 3.40
CA GLU A 80 -4.72 -9.51 3.61
C GLU A 80 -4.15 -8.95 2.33
N VAL A 81 -4.33 -7.64 2.16
CA VAL A 81 -3.68 -6.85 1.13
C VAL A 81 -2.81 -5.80 1.78
N ILE A 82 -1.56 -5.74 1.32
CA ILE A 82 -0.61 -4.70 1.70
C ILE A 82 -0.35 -3.85 0.47
N TRP A 83 -0.38 -2.53 0.61
CA TRP A 83 0.05 -1.65 -0.48
C TRP A 83 0.85 -0.47 0.03
N LYS A 84 1.78 -0.04 -0.81
CA LYS A 84 2.63 1.12 -0.60
C LYS A 84 2.17 2.24 -1.50
N VAL A 85 1.89 3.38 -0.88
CA VAL A 85 1.61 4.64 -1.56
C VAL A 85 2.83 5.52 -1.41
N LYS A 86 3.44 5.88 -2.53
CA LYS A 86 4.51 6.88 -2.56
C LYS A 86 3.92 8.22 -2.98
N PHE A 87 4.21 9.26 -2.20
CA PHE A 87 3.96 10.64 -2.56
C PHE A 87 5.29 11.36 -2.78
N ASP A 88 5.52 11.85 -3.99
CA ASP A 88 6.66 12.67 -4.35
C ASP A 88 6.30 14.15 -4.30
N SER A 89 6.55 14.75 -3.14
CA SER A 89 6.23 16.16 -2.88
C SER A 89 7.33 17.15 -3.31
N THR A 90 8.37 16.69 -4.03
CA THR A 90 9.55 17.50 -4.41
C THR A 90 9.18 18.82 -5.10
N TYR A 91 8.17 18.80 -5.95
CA TYR A 91 7.72 19.99 -6.72
C TYR A 91 6.41 20.61 -6.23
N TRP A 92 5.92 20.19 -5.06
CA TRP A 92 4.60 20.57 -4.55
C TRP A 92 4.61 21.72 -3.54
N ASN A 93 5.81 22.19 -3.17
CA ASN A 93 6.01 23.33 -2.26
C ASN A 93 5.39 23.17 -0.87
N PHE A 94 5.21 21.94 -0.37
CA PHE A 94 4.53 21.67 0.91
C PHE A 94 5.26 22.19 2.15
N ASN A 95 6.53 22.58 2.03
CA ASN A 95 7.25 23.31 3.09
C ASN A 95 6.60 24.67 3.41
N TYR A 96 5.93 25.28 2.43
CA TYR A 96 5.29 26.58 2.56
C TYR A 96 3.78 26.47 2.40
N ASP A 97 3.34 25.77 1.35
CA ASP A 97 1.93 25.60 1.05
C ASP A 97 1.28 24.50 1.88
N LYS A 98 0.00 24.70 2.18
CA LYS A 98 -0.82 23.64 2.75
C LYS A 98 -1.08 22.57 1.69
N GLY A 99 -0.59 21.37 1.94
CA GLY A 99 -0.87 20.17 1.16
C GLY A 99 -1.90 19.25 1.81
N GLY A 100 -2.17 18.12 1.17
CA GLY A 100 -2.99 17.05 1.73
C GLY A 100 -2.77 15.73 1.03
N TYR A 101 -2.85 14.64 1.79
CA TYR A 101 -2.80 13.26 1.29
C TYR A 101 -4.12 12.55 1.56
N TYR A 102 -4.57 11.79 0.57
CA TYR A 102 -5.79 10.98 0.64
C TYR A 102 -5.47 9.53 0.32
N PHE A 103 -6.02 8.63 1.12
CA PHE A 103 -6.04 7.19 0.86
C PHE A 103 -7.49 6.76 0.76
N VAL A 104 -7.87 6.17 -0.38
CA VAL A 104 -9.23 5.71 -0.63
C VAL A 104 -9.23 4.19 -0.57
N VAL A 105 -10.07 3.65 0.31
CA VAL A 105 -10.15 2.22 0.59
C VAL A 105 -11.36 1.63 -0.14
N PRO A 106 -11.20 0.49 -0.83
CA PRO A 106 -12.29 -0.15 -1.53
C PRO A 106 -13.32 -0.76 -0.57
N ALA A 107 -14.57 -0.77 -1.00
CA ALA A 107 -15.65 -1.46 -0.31
C ALA A 107 -15.41 -2.98 -0.34
N GLY A 108 -15.54 -3.64 0.81
CA GLY A 108 -15.17 -5.05 0.99
C GLY A 108 -13.78 -5.24 1.58
N MET A 109 -13.12 -4.14 1.99
CA MET A 109 -11.92 -4.17 2.81
C MET A 109 -12.11 -3.37 4.09
N LYS A 110 -11.40 -3.76 5.15
CA LYS A 110 -11.27 -3.00 6.39
C LYS A 110 -9.80 -2.71 6.65
N LEU A 111 -9.48 -1.42 6.73
CA LEU A 111 -8.11 -0.99 7.00
C LEU A 111 -7.69 -1.36 8.43
N LYS A 112 -6.52 -1.97 8.55
CA LYS A 112 -5.91 -2.40 9.82
C LYS A 112 -4.75 -1.51 10.24
N ARG A 113 -3.98 -0.98 9.27
CA ARG A 113 -2.79 -0.16 9.52
C ARG A 113 -2.56 0.89 8.45
N ILE A 114 -1.99 2.02 8.87
CA ILE A 114 -1.38 3.05 8.01
C ILE A 114 -0.04 3.39 8.64
N THR A 115 1.05 2.95 8.05
CA THR A 115 2.40 3.18 8.55
C THR A 115 3.14 4.16 7.65
N LEU A 116 3.63 5.28 8.20
CA LEU A 116 4.64 6.10 7.52
C LEU A 116 6.00 5.40 7.63
N VAL A 117 6.64 5.19 6.48
CA VAL A 117 7.95 4.52 6.37
C VAL A 117 9.01 5.55 6.02
N ASN A 118 9.99 5.74 6.92
CA ASN A 118 11.13 6.62 6.71
C ASN A 118 12.44 5.89 7.04
N GLY A 119 13.06 5.31 6.02
CA GLY A 119 14.23 4.45 6.20
C GLY A 119 13.89 3.23 7.06
N GLN A 120 14.54 3.09 8.21
CA GLN A 120 14.26 2.02 9.18
C GLN A 120 13.14 2.38 10.18
N THR A 121 12.74 3.66 10.25
CA THR A 121 11.69 4.11 11.16
C THR A 121 10.31 3.84 10.55
N ARG A 122 9.41 3.34 11.38
CA ARG A 122 8.00 3.08 11.05
C ARG A 122 7.12 3.75 12.10
N GLU A 123 6.19 4.59 11.65
CA GLU A 123 5.24 5.28 12.52
C GLU A 123 3.83 4.81 12.16
N GLU A 124 3.13 4.16 13.10
CA GLU A 124 1.73 3.77 12.93
C GLU A 124 0.80 4.96 13.15
N LEU A 125 -0.10 5.19 12.21
CA LEU A 125 -0.93 6.40 12.14
C LEU A 125 -2.43 6.11 12.26
N LEU A 126 -2.88 4.86 12.14
CA LEU A 126 -4.31 4.56 12.07
C LEU A 126 -5.08 5.09 13.29
N ASP A 127 -4.51 4.97 14.50
CA ASP A 127 -5.13 5.45 15.75
C ASP A 127 -5.25 6.98 15.86
N ARG A 128 -4.61 7.74 14.94
CA ARG A 128 -4.78 9.20 14.86
C ARG A 128 -6.06 9.61 14.15
N PHE A 129 -6.64 8.71 13.36
CA PHE A 129 -7.90 8.97 12.66
C PHE A 129 -9.10 8.76 13.58
N PRO A 130 -10.18 9.55 13.40
CA PRO A 130 -11.40 9.33 14.16
C PRO A 130 -12.06 8.00 13.78
N LYS A 131 -12.75 7.38 14.73
CA LYS A 131 -13.47 6.10 14.49
C LYS A 131 -14.87 6.31 13.89
N ASN A 132 -15.46 7.47 14.17
CA ASN A 132 -16.76 7.91 13.71
C ASN A 132 -16.59 9.19 12.88
N VAL A 133 -17.26 9.27 11.73
CA VAL A 133 -17.18 10.43 10.82
C VAL A 133 -17.63 11.74 11.45
N ASN A 134 -18.42 11.70 12.53
CA ASN A 134 -18.94 12.88 13.20
C ASN A 134 -18.14 13.33 14.44
N ASP A 135 -17.20 12.50 14.91
CA ASP A 135 -16.44 12.74 16.15
C ASP A 135 -15.02 13.19 15.83
N ASN A 136 -14.55 14.30 16.42
CA ASN A 136 -13.17 14.80 16.26
C ASN A 136 -12.68 14.86 14.80
N ASN A 137 -13.61 15.14 13.86
CA ASN A 137 -13.39 15.08 12.41
C ASN A 137 -13.67 16.44 11.73
N GLY A 138 -13.43 17.53 12.46
CA GLY A 138 -13.64 18.90 11.98
C GLY A 138 -12.65 19.29 10.87
N SER A 139 -12.96 20.39 10.18
CA SER A 139 -12.12 20.92 9.08
C SER A 139 -10.71 21.35 9.51
N ASN A 140 -10.49 21.57 10.80
CA ASN A 140 -9.19 21.88 11.40
C ASN A 140 -8.41 20.63 11.88
N SER A 141 -8.98 19.43 11.77
CA SER A 141 -8.36 18.19 12.26
C SER A 141 -7.30 17.69 11.28
N SER A 142 -6.14 17.29 11.79
CA SER A 142 -5.02 16.84 10.96
C SER A 142 -5.21 15.46 10.34
N TYR A 143 -6.03 14.62 10.96
CA TYR A 143 -6.36 13.29 10.49
C TYR A 143 -7.87 13.20 10.42
N ARG A 144 -8.41 12.87 9.24
CA ARG A 144 -9.85 12.86 9.00
C ARG A 144 -10.28 11.58 8.30
N LEU A 145 -11.46 11.10 8.66
CA LEU A 145 -12.07 9.91 8.09
C LEU A 145 -13.42 10.26 7.50
N PHE A 146 -13.67 9.81 6.27
CA PHE A 146 -14.94 9.93 5.60
C PHE A 146 -15.39 8.55 5.18
N LYS A 147 -16.65 8.23 5.43
CA LYS A 147 -17.22 6.92 5.12
C LYS A 147 -18.46 7.09 4.28
N ARG A 148 -18.58 6.25 3.27
CA ARG A 148 -19.73 6.23 2.38
C ARG A 148 -20.97 5.75 3.12
N GLY A 149 -22.10 6.43 2.89
CA GLY A 149 -23.41 6.02 3.42
C GLY A 149 -23.65 6.40 4.89
N GLU A 150 -22.71 7.08 5.54
CA GLU A 150 -22.92 7.65 6.87
C GLU A 150 -23.64 9.00 6.79
N ASN A 151 -24.54 9.26 7.75
CA ASN A 151 -25.15 10.58 7.90
C ASN A 151 -24.12 11.54 8.50
N THR A 152 -23.86 12.64 7.80
CA THR A 152 -22.80 13.58 8.13
C THR A 152 -23.30 15.03 8.18
N TYR A 153 -22.46 15.90 8.75
CA TYR A 153 -22.67 17.35 8.77
C TYR A 153 -21.52 18.05 8.03
N ASP A 154 -21.79 19.25 7.53
CA ASP A 154 -20.81 20.15 6.91
C ASP A 154 -20.03 19.49 5.75
N ASP A 155 -18.70 19.49 5.84
CA ASP A 155 -17.76 19.06 4.80
C ASP A 155 -17.38 17.57 4.93
N ARG A 156 -18.07 16.79 5.75
CA ARG A 156 -17.68 15.41 6.11
C ARG A 156 -18.26 14.33 5.20
N ASP A 157 -19.10 14.72 4.26
CA ASP A 157 -19.72 13.81 3.30
C ASP A 157 -18.65 13.17 2.38
N PHE A 158 -18.81 11.86 2.15
CA PHE A 158 -17.88 11.07 1.34
C PHE A 158 -17.82 11.56 -0.11
N ASP A 159 -18.96 11.86 -0.72
CA ASP A 159 -19.01 12.27 -2.13
C ASP A 159 -18.45 13.68 -2.35
N SER A 160 -18.66 14.56 -1.38
CA SER A 160 -18.05 15.89 -1.32
C SER A 160 -16.52 15.79 -1.24
N GLN A 161 -16.01 14.93 -0.34
CA GLN A 161 -14.57 14.71 -0.19
C GLN A 161 -13.96 14.02 -1.40
N TRP A 162 -14.68 13.11 -2.06
CA TRP A 162 -14.30 12.57 -3.36
C TRP A 162 -14.14 13.69 -4.40
N GLY A 163 -15.13 14.57 -4.54
CA GLY A 163 -15.10 15.70 -5.48
C GLY A 163 -13.93 16.66 -5.25
N TRP A 164 -13.55 16.88 -3.99
CA TRP A 164 -12.42 17.74 -3.63
C TRP A 164 -11.04 17.07 -3.66
N SER A 165 -11.00 15.75 -3.87
CA SER A 165 -9.77 14.93 -3.95
C SER A 165 -9.68 14.21 -5.29
N VAL A 166 -10.11 12.94 -5.38
CA VAL A 166 -10.03 12.08 -6.56
C VAL A 166 -10.70 12.76 -7.77
N GLY A 167 -11.90 13.32 -7.57
CA GLY A 167 -12.65 14.00 -8.62
C GLY A 167 -11.95 15.23 -9.22
N ARG A 168 -10.90 15.76 -8.57
CA ARG A 168 -10.08 16.84 -9.14
C ARG A 168 -9.12 16.35 -10.21
N ALA A 169 -8.59 15.14 -10.08
CA ALA A 169 -7.70 14.50 -11.05
C ALA A 169 -8.50 13.43 -11.79
N SER A 170 -9.34 13.83 -12.75
CA SER A 170 -10.28 12.92 -13.41
C SER A 170 -9.57 11.78 -14.17
N ASN A 171 -10.12 10.58 -14.08
CA ASN A 171 -9.74 9.42 -14.89
C ASN A 171 -10.97 8.52 -15.11
N ASP A 172 -11.19 8.07 -16.34
CA ASP A 172 -12.42 7.34 -16.71
C ASP A 172 -12.57 6.01 -15.96
N LYS A 173 -11.48 5.24 -15.81
CA LYS A 173 -11.52 3.95 -15.10
C LYS A 173 -11.76 4.13 -13.61
N ILE A 174 -11.15 5.14 -13.00
CA ILE A 174 -11.38 5.47 -11.58
C ILE A 174 -12.81 5.98 -11.35
N ASN A 175 -13.32 6.79 -12.28
CA ASN A 175 -14.71 7.26 -12.24
C ASN A 175 -15.69 6.09 -12.42
N GLN A 176 -15.37 5.10 -13.24
CA GLN A 176 -16.13 3.87 -13.36
C GLN A 176 -16.20 3.13 -12.01
N TRP A 177 -15.06 2.91 -11.35
CA TRP A 177 -15.03 2.27 -10.02
C TRP A 177 -15.89 3.02 -8.98
N LYS A 178 -15.90 4.36 -9.04
CA LYS A 178 -16.77 5.19 -8.18
C LYS A 178 -18.26 4.93 -8.44
N ASN A 179 -18.66 4.88 -9.71
CA ASN A 179 -20.04 4.65 -10.13
C ASN A 179 -20.51 3.22 -9.81
N GLU A 180 -19.60 2.26 -9.82
CA GLU A 180 -19.83 0.86 -9.41
C GLU A 180 -19.84 0.67 -7.89
N ASN A 181 -19.72 1.75 -7.12
CA ASN A 181 -19.69 1.75 -5.67
C ASN A 181 -18.55 0.92 -5.06
N ALA A 182 -17.39 0.93 -5.73
CA ALA A 182 -16.25 0.14 -5.33
C ALA A 182 -15.48 0.67 -4.11
N PHE A 183 -15.86 1.81 -3.52
CA PHE A 183 -15.16 2.47 -2.41
C PHE A 183 -16.04 2.65 -1.17
N SER A 184 -15.43 2.50 0.02
CA SER A 184 -16.09 2.68 1.32
C SER A 184 -15.57 3.91 2.06
N ASP A 185 -14.25 4.08 2.14
CA ASP A 185 -13.64 5.02 3.08
C ASP A 185 -12.59 5.91 2.42
N ILE A 186 -12.45 7.14 2.93
CA ILE A 186 -11.36 8.07 2.59
C ILE A 186 -10.68 8.47 3.89
N TYR A 187 -9.38 8.22 3.97
CA TYR A 187 -8.50 8.68 5.03
C TYR A 187 -7.70 9.88 4.53
N TYR A 188 -7.81 11.01 5.22
CA TYR A 188 -7.15 12.26 4.85
C TYR A 188 -6.13 12.71 5.91
N ILE A 189 -4.92 13.06 5.46
CA ILE A 189 -3.88 13.69 6.28
C ILE A 189 -3.71 15.14 5.81
N ASP A 190 -4.00 16.07 6.72
CA ASP A 190 -3.85 17.50 6.51
C ASP A 190 -2.39 17.92 6.63
N SER A 191 -1.94 18.76 5.70
CA SER A 191 -0.68 19.50 5.80
C SER A 191 0.51 18.63 6.23
N PRO A 192 0.88 17.59 5.46
CA PRO A 192 1.92 16.63 5.86
C PRO A 192 3.34 17.24 5.83
N ARG A 193 3.54 18.43 5.22
CA ARG A 193 4.78 19.24 5.21
C ARG A 193 6.05 18.52 4.72
N HIS A 194 5.93 17.45 3.94
CA HIS A 194 7.10 16.78 3.37
C HIS A 194 7.72 17.59 2.22
N ALA A 195 9.05 17.61 2.13
CA ALA A 195 9.82 18.32 1.11
C ALA A 195 10.29 17.43 -0.06
N GLY A 196 9.82 16.19 -0.10
CA GLY A 196 10.34 15.17 -1.01
C GLY A 196 9.56 13.85 -0.93
N PRO A 197 10.08 12.77 -1.51
CA PRO A 197 9.39 11.49 -1.55
C PRO A 197 9.19 10.88 -0.17
N VAL A 198 7.96 10.46 0.11
CA VAL A 198 7.60 9.68 1.31
C VAL A 198 6.76 8.47 0.93
N THR A 199 6.83 7.41 1.74
CA THR A 199 6.07 6.18 1.52
C THR A 199 5.20 5.89 2.72
N TYR A 200 3.92 5.63 2.45
CA TYR A 200 2.97 5.07 3.41
C TYR A 200 2.69 3.63 3.02
N GLU A 201 2.76 2.72 3.99
CA GLU A 201 2.36 1.33 3.83
C GLU A 201 1.02 1.13 4.53
N LEU A 202 0.05 0.60 3.79
CA LEU A 202 -1.29 0.33 4.27
C LEU A 202 -1.52 -1.17 4.25
N GLU A 203 -2.26 -1.63 5.25
CA GLU A 203 -2.64 -3.04 5.39
C GLU A 203 -4.14 -3.12 5.65
N ALA A 204 -4.85 -3.92 4.87
CA ALA A 204 -6.28 -4.15 5.03
C ALA A 204 -6.62 -5.65 4.99
N GLU A 205 -7.70 -5.99 5.66
CA GLU A 205 -8.34 -7.30 5.59
C GLU A 205 -9.52 -7.26 4.62
N VAL A 206 -9.64 -8.27 3.76
CA VAL A 206 -10.78 -8.51 2.89
C VAL A 206 -11.95 -9.01 3.73
N THR A 207 -13.00 -8.21 3.80
CA THR A 207 -14.22 -8.51 4.57
C THR A 207 -15.34 -9.07 3.71
N ASP A 208 -15.34 -8.79 2.40
CA ASP A 208 -16.32 -9.32 1.45
C ASP A 208 -15.68 -10.35 0.53
N GLN A 209 -15.86 -11.63 0.86
CA GLN A 209 -15.28 -12.75 0.12
C GLN A 209 -16.02 -13.03 -1.21
N THR A 210 -17.13 -12.34 -1.47
CA THR A 210 -17.82 -12.45 -2.77
C THR A 210 -17.18 -11.56 -3.83
N LYS A 211 -16.34 -10.61 -3.42
CA LYS A 211 -15.58 -9.74 -4.30
C LYS A 211 -14.19 -10.31 -4.55
N THR A 212 -13.76 -10.25 -5.80
CA THR A 212 -12.40 -10.60 -6.20
C THR A 212 -11.61 -9.37 -6.64
N SER A 213 -12.25 -8.23 -6.91
CA SER A 213 -11.58 -7.00 -7.36
C SER A 213 -11.69 -5.88 -6.32
N PHE A 214 -10.55 -5.24 -6.06
CA PHE A 214 -10.38 -4.21 -5.05
C PHE A 214 -9.56 -3.04 -5.61
N PRO A 215 -10.20 -1.95 -6.07
CA PRO A 215 -9.48 -0.77 -6.55
C PRO A 215 -8.89 0.04 -5.39
N LEU A 216 -7.59 0.30 -5.46
CA LEU A 216 -6.85 1.14 -4.53
C LEU A 216 -6.64 2.51 -5.17
N VAL A 217 -6.90 3.60 -4.44
CA VAL A 217 -6.67 4.97 -4.94
C VAL A 217 -5.99 5.82 -3.87
N ALA A 218 -5.06 6.67 -4.31
CA ALA A 218 -4.43 7.68 -3.46
C ALA A 218 -4.31 9.01 -4.21
N VAL A 219 -4.37 10.12 -3.48
CA VAL A 219 -4.32 11.48 -4.05
C VAL A 219 -3.41 12.36 -3.20
N MET A 220 -2.66 13.24 -3.85
CA MET A 220 -2.04 14.39 -3.20
C MET A 220 -2.50 15.69 -3.86
N LYS A 221 -2.55 16.76 -3.08
CA LYS A 221 -3.11 18.04 -3.51
C LYS A 221 -2.43 19.21 -2.79
N ASN A 222 -2.35 20.36 -3.45
CA ASN A 222 -1.95 21.64 -2.86
C ASN A 222 -3.17 22.59 -2.80
N TYR A 223 -3.43 23.20 -1.63
CA TYR A 223 -4.60 24.06 -1.40
C TYR A 223 -4.37 25.54 -1.75
N TYR A 224 -3.11 25.98 -1.90
CA TYR A 224 -2.76 27.38 -2.14
C TYR A 224 -2.22 27.65 -3.55
N ALA A 225 -1.76 26.64 -4.28
CA ALA A 225 -1.34 26.76 -5.67
C ALA A 225 -2.50 26.90 -6.67
N LYS A 226 -3.61 27.53 -6.26
CA LYS A 226 -4.77 27.82 -7.10
C LYS A 226 -4.37 28.84 -8.17
N THR A 227 -4.73 28.57 -9.43
CA THR A 227 -4.70 29.61 -10.47
C THR A 227 -6.13 30.03 -10.79
N TRP A 228 -6.31 31.14 -11.50
CA TRP A 228 -7.64 31.64 -11.84
C TRP A 228 -8.42 30.75 -12.82
N TYR A 229 -7.73 29.81 -13.49
CA TYR A 229 -8.29 28.89 -14.48
C TYR A 229 -8.16 27.40 -14.10
N LEU A 230 -7.23 27.05 -13.20
CA LEU A 230 -7.11 25.71 -12.64
C LEU A 230 -7.56 25.73 -11.18
N GLY A 231 -8.44 24.78 -10.82
CA GLY A 231 -8.71 24.48 -9.42
C GLY A 231 -7.45 24.07 -8.65
N GLU A 232 -7.62 23.65 -7.40
CA GLU A 232 -6.50 23.13 -6.60
C GLU A 232 -5.79 22.00 -7.34
N PRO A 233 -4.46 22.08 -7.57
CA PRO A 233 -3.75 21.06 -8.29
C PRO A 233 -3.73 19.77 -7.47
N ALA A 234 -4.02 18.66 -8.16
CA ALA A 234 -4.13 17.35 -7.60
C ALA A 234 -3.52 16.32 -8.56
N SER A 235 -2.86 15.32 -7.99
CA SER A 235 -2.37 14.15 -8.73
C SER A 235 -2.81 12.91 -7.99
N LEU A 236 -3.15 11.87 -8.74
CA LEU A 236 -3.64 10.61 -8.20
C LEU A 236 -2.85 9.42 -8.73
N ALA A 237 -2.98 8.32 -8.01
CA ALA A 237 -2.70 7.00 -8.52
C ALA A 237 -3.87 6.06 -8.22
N GLY A 238 -4.17 5.19 -9.17
CA GLY A 238 -5.13 4.11 -9.04
C GLY A 238 -4.51 2.76 -9.40
N ARG A 239 -4.92 1.68 -8.74
CA ARG A 239 -4.51 0.32 -9.10
C ARG A 239 -5.54 -0.68 -8.63
N GLU A 240 -6.03 -1.51 -9.55
CA GLU A 240 -6.92 -2.62 -9.21
C GLU A 240 -6.10 -3.80 -8.68
N VAL A 241 -6.56 -4.41 -7.59
CA VAL A 241 -6.00 -5.64 -7.06
C VAL A 241 -7.03 -6.74 -7.19
N THR A 242 -6.65 -7.83 -7.84
CA THR A 242 -7.48 -9.03 -7.96
C THR A 242 -6.99 -10.10 -7.00
N ILE A 243 -7.90 -10.71 -6.24
CA ILE A 243 -7.67 -11.83 -5.34
C ILE A 243 -8.65 -12.93 -5.71
N GLU A 244 -8.16 -14.00 -6.33
CA GLU A 244 -8.97 -15.14 -6.69
C GLU A 244 -8.75 -16.30 -5.71
N PRO A 245 -9.81 -17.07 -5.41
CA PRO A 245 -9.65 -18.27 -4.61
C PRO A 245 -8.69 -19.26 -5.27
N PRO A 246 -8.07 -20.14 -4.48
CA PRO A 246 -7.23 -21.23 -4.96
C PRO A 246 -7.96 -22.03 -6.05
N GLN A 247 -7.29 -22.26 -7.19
CA GLN A 247 -7.81 -23.19 -8.19
C GLN A 247 -7.70 -24.61 -7.64
N THR A 248 -8.83 -25.29 -7.45
CA THR A 248 -8.86 -26.73 -7.16
C THR A 248 -8.80 -27.50 -8.46
N ASN A 249 -7.70 -28.22 -8.70
CA ASN A 249 -7.59 -29.19 -9.79
C ASN A 249 -8.37 -30.47 -9.50
#